data_AF-A0A6N9BTZ3-F1
#
_entry.id   AF-A0A6N9BTZ3-F1
#
_cell.length_a   1.000
_cell.length_b   1.000
_cell.length_c   1.000
_cell.angle_alpha   90.00
_cell.angle_beta   90.00
_cell.angle_gamma   90.00
#
_symmetry.space_group_name_H-M   'P 1'
#
loop_
_entity.id
_entity.type
_entity.pdbx_description
1 polymer ?
#
loop_
_entity_poly.entity_id
_entity_poly.type
_entity_poly.pdbx_seq_one_letter_code
_entity_poly.pdbx_strand_id
1 'polypeptide(L)' 'MSGRISSFGAEEPTARVVEELLREGVVILEDLLAEEVVDRLNEELLPRFGAPQADGDAFRDPATATLAGIWGMHAVFSEE' A
#
# COMPACT_ATOMS: atom_id res chain seq x y z
N MET A 1 -5.43 18.04 -20.89
CA MET A 1 -5.25 16.67 -21.43
C MET A 1 -5.90 15.71 -20.44
N SER A 2 -6.54 14.62 -20.89
CA SER A 2 -7.01 13.57 -19.96
C SER A 2 -5.85 12.61 -19.71
N GLY A 3 -5.02 12.95 -18.73
CA GLY A 3 -3.88 12.12 -18.33
C GLY A 3 -4.37 10.88 -17.60
N ARG A 4 -4.57 9.79 -18.33
CA ARG A 4 -4.67 8.46 -17.71
C ARG A 4 -3.26 8.07 -17.28
N ILE A 5 -3.07 7.73 -16.01
CA ILE A 5 -1.81 7.18 -15.52
C ILE A 5 -1.55 5.87 -16.25
N SER A 6 -0.34 5.67 -16.73
CA SER A 6 0.07 4.43 -17.40
C SER A 6 0.09 3.27 -16.39
N SER A 7 -0.54 2.16 -16.75
CA SER A 7 -0.58 0.94 -15.95
C SER A 7 0.14 -0.22 -16.63
N PHE A 8 0.68 -1.11 -15.81
CA PHE A 8 1.46 -2.28 -16.20
C PHE A 8 1.11 -3.44 -15.27
N GLY A 9 0.96 -4.66 -15.80
CA GLY A 9 0.84 -5.86 -14.96
C GLY A 9 2.19 -6.26 -14.33
N ALA A 10 2.15 -7.07 -13.27
CA ALA A 10 3.34 -7.53 -12.53
C ALA A 10 4.45 -8.18 -13.40
N GLU A 11 4.08 -8.80 -14.53
CA GLU A 11 5.00 -9.46 -15.47
C GLU A 11 5.74 -8.51 -16.45
N GLU A 12 5.47 -7.20 -16.40
CA GLU A 12 6.10 -6.23 -17.31
C GLU A 12 7.59 -6.02 -16.97
N PRO A 13 8.53 -6.10 -17.94
CA PRO A 13 9.95 -5.90 -17.68
C PRO A 13 10.26 -4.55 -17.01
N THR A 14 10.91 -4.61 -15.85
CA THR A 14 11.15 -3.46 -14.94
C THR A 14 11.78 -2.25 -15.63
N ALA A 15 12.61 -2.46 -16.66
CA ALA A 15 13.20 -1.39 -17.45
C ALA A 15 12.13 -0.48 -18.09
N ARG A 16 11.08 -1.05 -18.69
CA ARG A 16 9.99 -0.29 -19.33
C ARG A 16 9.13 0.45 -18.32
N VAL A 17 8.89 -0.15 -17.16
CA VAL A 17 8.21 0.48 -16.02
C VAL A 17 9.01 1.69 -15.51
N VAL A 18 10.34 1.55 -15.39
CA VAL A 18 11.24 2.64 -14.95
C VAL A 18 11.34 3.75 -16.00
N GLU A 19 11.43 3.43 -17.30
CA GLU A 19 11.39 4.42 -18.38
C GLU A 19 10.12 5.27 -18.34
N GLU A 20 8.95 4.65 -18.11
CA GLU A 20 7.68 5.36 -17.99
C GLU A 20 7.59 6.18 -16.69
N LEU A 21 8.04 5.63 -15.56
CA LEU A 21 8.06 6.33 -14.27
C LEU A 21 8.96 7.58 -14.32
N LEU A 22 10.09 7.53 -15.03
CA LEU A 22 10.96 8.68 -15.27
C LEU A 22 10.33 9.72 -16.22
N ARG A 23 9.37 9.32 -17.06
CA ARG A 23 8.69 10.18 -18.04
C ARG A 23 7.46 10.88 -17.46
N GLU A 24 6.58 10.14 -16.80
CA GLU A 24 5.28 10.61 -16.31
C GLU A 24 5.28 10.91 -14.78
N GLY A 25 6.32 10.49 -14.05
CA GLY A 25 6.44 10.68 -12.60
C GLY A 25 5.55 9.78 -11.74
N VAL A 26 4.62 9.05 -12.36
CA VAL A 26 3.72 8.08 -11.69
C VAL A 26 3.32 6.97 -12.67
N VAL A 27 3.23 5.74 -12.16
CA VAL A 27 2.71 4.56 -12.86
C VAL A 27 1.83 3.75 -11.91
N ILE A 28 0.96 2.89 -12.45
CA ILE A 28 0.19 1.90 -11.69
C ILE A 28 0.77 0.52 -11.99
N LEU A 29 0.97 -0.29 -10.94
CA LEU A 29 1.25 -1.71 -11.06
C LEU A 29 -0.03 -2.49 -10.74
N GLU A 30 -0.62 -3.07 -11.78
CA GLU A 30 -1.80 -3.94 -11.70
C GLU A 30 -1.37 -5.32 -11.21
N ASP A 31 -2.17 -5.90 -10.30
CA ASP A 31 -2.02 -7.24 -9.73
C ASP A 31 -0.63 -7.55 -9.11
N LEU A 32 0.05 -6.51 -8.59
CA LEU A 32 1.36 -6.61 -7.92
C LEU A 32 1.34 -7.52 -6.67
N LEU A 33 0.19 -7.62 -6.00
CA LEU A 33 -0.06 -8.54 -4.89
C LEU A 33 -1.22 -9.46 -5.29
N ALA A 34 -1.04 -10.77 -5.12
CA ALA A 34 -2.10 -11.74 -5.33
C ALA A 34 -3.24 -11.55 -4.30
N GLU A 35 -4.46 -11.93 -4.68
CA GLU A 35 -5.70 -11.73 -3.89
C GLU A 35 -5.56 -12.34 -2.48
N GLU A 36 -4.96 -13.53 -2.35
CA GLU A 36 -4.76 -14.21 -1.07
C GLU A 36 -3.73 -13.51 -0.16
N VAL A 37 -2.85 -12.68 -0.72
CA VAL A 37 -1.96 -11.81 0.06
C VAL A 37 -2.72 -10.59 0.55
N VAL A 38 -3.55 -9.99 -0.31
CA VAL A 38 -4.41 -8.84 0.04
C VAL A 38 -5.43 -9.21 1.13
N ASP A 39 -6.04 -10.39 1.06
CA ASP A 39 -6.97 -10.88 2.09
C ASP A 39 -6.29 -11.08 3.44
N ARG A 40 -5.10 -11.71 3.48
CA ARG A 40 -4.32 -11.85 4.72
C ARG A 40 -3.90 -10.50 5.30
N LEU A 41 -3.52 -9.55 4.46
CA LEU A 41 -3.24 -8.16 4.86
C LEU A 41 -4.49 -7.50 5.47
N ASN A 42 -5.68 -7.73 4.91
CA ASN A 42 -6.94 -7.23 5.45
C ASN A 42 -7.28 -7.88 6.80
N GLU A 43 -7.18 -9.20 6.93
CA GLU A 43 -7.40 -9.93 8.20
C GLU A 43 -6.49 -9.42 9.33
N GLU A 44 -5.24 -9.11 9.02
CA GLU A 44 -4.26 -8.60 9.99
C GLU A 44 -4.47 -7.12 10.36
N LEU A 45 -4.97 -6.29 9.44
CA LEU A 45 -5.09 -4.83 9.66
C LEU A 45 -6.49 -4.37 10.12
N LEU A 46 -7.57 -4.98 9.63
CA LEU A 46 -8.94 -4.55 9.97
C LEU A 46 -9.23 -4.53 11.48
N PRO A 47 -8.83 -5.53 12.30
CA PRO A 47 -9.03 -5.49 13.75
C PRO A 47 -8.27 -4.34 14.43
N ARG A 48 -7.15 -3.89 13.84
CA ARG A 48 -6.32 -2.81 14.38
C ARG A 48 -6.92 -1.43 14.08
N PHE A 49 -7.56 -1.25 12.92
CA PHE A 49 -8.35 -0.05 12.63
C PHE A 49 -9.63 0.05 13.48
N GLY A 50 -10.21 -1.08 13.87
CA GLY A 50 -11.39 -1.14 14.75
C GLY A 50 -11.09 -1.07 16.26
N ALA A 51 -9.82 -1.09 16.66
CA ALA A 51 -9.42 -0.96 18.06
C ALA A 51 -9.55 0.50 18.54
N PRO A 52 -9.96 0.75 19.79
CA PRO A 52 -9.90 2.09 20.37
C PRO A 52 -8.44 2.55 20.41
N GLN A 53 -8.15 3.72 19.83
CA GLN A 53 -6.83 4.33 19.90
C GLN A 53 -6.49 4.64 21.36
N ALA A 54 -5.25 4.36 21.77
CA ALA A 54 -4.80 4.67 23.12
C ALA A 54 -4.74 6.19 23.33
N ASP A 55 -5.29 6.68 24.44
CA ASP A 55 -5.32 8.10 24.81
C ASP A 55 -3.89 8.67 24.91
N GLY A 56 -3.40 9.27 23.83
CA GLY A 56 -2.04 9.81 23.73
C GLY A 56 -1.70 10.42 22.36
N ASP A 57 -2.12 9.79 21.25
CA ASP A 57 -1.82 10.25 19.89
C ASP A 57 -2.73 11.41 19.44
N ALA A 58 -2.54 12.59 20.05
CA ALA A 58 -3.27 13.82 19.79
C ALA A 58 -2.97 14.48 18.42
N PHE A 59 -2.72 13.69 17.37
CA PHE A 59 -2.12 14.12 16.10
C PHE A 59 -2.96 13.91 14.85
N ARG A 60 -4.18 13.37 14.93
CA ARG A 60 -5.04 13.12 13.77
C ARG A 60 -6.51 13.50 13.99
N ASP A 61 -7.16 13.78 12.87
CA ASP A 61 -8.61 13.94 12.74
C ASP A 61 -9.31 12.59 13.04
N PRO A 62 -10.41 12.55 13.82
CA PRO A 62 -11.20 11.33 14.02
C PRO A 62 -11.75 10.69 12.73
N ALA A 63 -11.78 11.41 11.59
CA ALA A 63 -12.05 10.84 10.28
C ALA A 63 -10.90 9.99 9.71
N THR A 64 -9.69 10.08 10.28
CA THR A 64 -8.47 9.39 9.81
C THR A 64 -8.05 8.30 10.79
N ALA A 65 -8.74 7.17 10.75
CA ALA A 65 -8.24 5.93 11.39
C ALA A 65 -6.89 5.56 10.74
N THR A 66 -5.87 5.31 11.57
CA THR A 66 -4.49 5.27 11.07
C THR A 66 -3.63 4.32 11.89
N LEU A 67 -2.82 3.51 11.22
CA LEU A 67 -1.89 2.56 11.84
C LEU A 67 -0.46 2.99 11.58
N ALA A 68 0.19 3.57 12.60
CA ALA A 68 1.62 3.81 12.58
C ALA A 68 2.39 2.50 12.78
N GLY A 69 3.59 2.40 12.17
CA GLY A 69 4.53 1.31 12.46
C GLY A 69 4.23 -0.07 11.86
N ILE A 70 3.31 -0.21 10.89
CA ILE A 70 3.04 -1.52 10.24
C ILE A 70 4.33 -2.13 9.65
N TRP A 71 5.09 -1.34 8.88
CA TRP A 71 6.43 -1.73 8.42
C TRP A 71 7.36 -1.95 9.61
N GLY A 72 7.91 -3.16 9.72
CA GLY A 72 8.76 -3.59 10.83
C GLY A 72 8.03 -4.23 12.02
N MET A 73 6.68 -4.28 12.03
CA MET A 73 5.91 -4.95 13.09
C MET A 73 5.22 -6.26 12.69
N HIS A 74 5.21 -6.62 11.40
CA HIS A 74 4.65 -7.90 10.93
C HIS A 74 5.55 -8.57 9.89
N ALA A 75 5.69 -9.89 9.99
CA ALA A 75 6.46 -10.72 9.04
C ALA A 75 5.84 -10.80 7.64
N VAL A 76 4.61 -10.30 7.45
CA VAL A 76 3.99 -10.12 6.12
C VAL A 76 4.46 -8.84 5.43
N PHE A 77 5.06 -7.90 6.18
CA PHE A 77 5.56 -6.59 5.71
C PHE A 77 7.09 -6.45 5.81
N SER A 78 7.80 -7.53 6.12
CA SER A 78 9.27 -7.57 6.16
C SER A 78 9.73 -8.84 5.47
N GLU A 79 10.78 -8.73 4.65
CA GLU A 79 11.61 -9.89 4.32
C GLU A 79 12.36 -10.34 5.60
N GLU A 80 12.73 -11.62 5.67
CA GLU A 80 13.63 -12.21 6.69
C GLU A 80 15.08 -12.27 6.16
#